data_AF-A0A8B8MRZ4-F1
#
_entry.id   AF-A0A8B8MRZ4-F1
#
_cell.length_a   1.000
_cell.length_b   1.000
_cell.length_c   1.000
_cell.angle_alpha   90.00
_cell.angle_beta   90.00
_cell.angle_gamma   90.00
#
_symmetry.space_group_name_H-M   'P 1'
#
loop_
_entity.id
_entity.type
_entity.pdbx_description
1 polymer ?
#
loop_
_entity_poly.entity_id
_entity_poly.type
_entity_poly.pdbx_seq_one_letter_code
_entity_poly.pdbx_strand_id
1 'polypeptide(L)'
;MGLLFTVAEVLISLLCIVLLGVLSAIVLEAYRRRHNHAHLEAPPVFEDPNSLKKVQCPSIHDPAEKYISLIVPAYNEEHRLPGAIDETMNYLQQRAAKDKSFSYEVIIVDDGSKDETARVAFNFVKKHTVDNVRVILLGRNHGKGEAIRKGMLHARGELLLMLDADGATKVNDLEKLENQIHVVARQDFHYGDSASNDSSFRISDIPIAAFGSRAHLEEKALATRKWYRNFLMKGFHLVVLLTAGSGIRDTQCGFKMFTRAAARKLFTNVRLKRWCFDVELVFLCKWFGIPMVEISVNWSEIPGSKVNMLSIPNMLWELALMSVGYRTRMWKIHC
;
A
#
# COMPACT_ATOMS: atom_id res chain seq x y z
N MET A 1 33.10 -26.63 -36.57
CA MET A 1 31.86 -27.18 -35.96
C MET A 1 32.08 -27.57 -34.50
N GLY A 2 33.01 -28.48 -34.15
CA GLY A 2 33.21 -28.94 -32.76
C GLY A 2 33.46 -27.85 -31.71
N LEU A 3 34.35 -26.88 -31.98
CA LEU A 3 34.66 -25.80 -31.02
C LEU A 3 33.44 -24.93 -30.67
N LEU A 4 32.56 -24.65 -31.63
CA LEU A 4 31.35 -23.86 -31.41
C LEU A 4 30.35 -24.61 -30.52
N PHE A 5 30.23 -25.92 -30.69
CA PHE A 5 29.39 -26.76 -29.82
C PHE A 5 29.93 -26.82 -28.39
N THR A 6 31.24 -27.01 -28.21
CA THR A 6 31.86 -27.02 -26.88
C THR A 6 31.71 -25.67 -26.16
N VAL A 7 31.88 -24.55 -26.88
CA VAL A 7 31.66 -23.21 -26.32
C VAL A 7 30.19 -23.03 -25.91
N ALA A 8 29.24 -23.47 -26.74
CA ALA A 8 27.82 -23.41 -26.40
C ALA A 8 27.47 -24.26 -25.16
N GLU A 9 28.00 -25.48 -25.06
CA GLU A 9 27.81 -26.36 -23.90
C GLU A 9 28.37 -25.75 -22.60
N VAL A 10 29.56 -25.15 -22.66
CA VAL A 10 30.15 -24.45 -21.52
C VAL A 10 29.29 -23.25 -21.11
N LEU A 11 28.81 -22.45 -22.07
CA LEU A 11 27.93 -21.31 -21.79
C LEU A 11 26.59 -21.73 -21.18
N ILE A 12 25.98 -22.80 -21.69
CA ILE A 12 24.73 -23.36 -21.14
C ILE A 12 24.95 -23.89 -19.72
N SER A 13 26.06 -24.60 -19.49
CA SER A 13 26.40 -25.14 -18.17
C SER A 13 26.62 -24.03 -17.15
N LEU A 14 27.36 -22.97 -17.54
CA LEU A 14 27.56 -21.77 -16.71
C LEU A 14 26.22 -21.09 -16.40
N LEU A 15 25.34 -20.95 -17.40
CA LEU A 15 24.01 -20.38 -17.20
C LEU A 15 23.19 -21.22 -16.21
N CYS A 16 23.19 -22.55 -16.34
CA CYS A 16 22.50 -23.46 -15.41
C CYS A 16 23.02 -23.32 -13.97
N ILE A 17 24.36 -23.25 -13.79
CA ILE A 17 24.97 -23.06 -12.47
C ILE A 17 24.54 -21.72 -11.86
N VAL A 18 24.56 -20.64 -12.64
CA VAL A 18 24.13 -19.32 -12.19
C VAL A 18 22.65 -19.34 -11.81
N LEU A 19 21.78 -19.93 -12.64
CA LEU A 19 20.35 -20.03 -12.36
C LEU A 19 20.06 -20.84 -11.09
N LEU A 20 20.75 -21.98 -10.90
CA LEU A 20 20.63 -22.80 -9.70
C LEU A 20 21.12 -22.05 -8.46
N GLY A 21 22.22 -21.31 -8.57
CA GLY A 21 22.74 -20.45 -7.49
C GLY A 21 21.74 -19.37 -7.09
N VAL A 22 21.15 -18.66 -8.07
CA VAL A 22 20.11 -17.65 -7.84
C VAL A 22 18.87 -18.25 -7.19
N LEU A 23 18.38 -19.39 -7.70
CA LEU A 23 17.21 -20.08 -7.13
C LEU A 23 17.49 -20.51 -5.68
N SER A 24 18.66 -21.09 -5.42
CA SER A 24 19.09 -21.49 -4.08
C SER A 24 19.16 -20.31 -3.13
N ALA A 25 19.69 -19.16 -3.59
CA ALA A 25 19.73 -17.93 -2.80
C ALA A 25 18.33 -17.42 -2.47
N ILE A 26 17.39 -17.44 -3.43
CA ILE A 26 15.98 -17.05 -3.20
C ILE A 26 15.34 -17.96 -2.14
N VAL A 27 15.49 -19.28 -2.28
CA VAL A 27 14.92 -20.26 -1.33
C VAL A 27 15.52 -20.09 0.07
N LEU A 28 16.85 -19.97 0.16
CA LEU A 28 17.55 -19.78 1.44
C LEU A 28 17.13 -18.48 2.11
N GLU A 29 17.01 -17.38 1.36
CA GLU A 29 16.60 -16.09 1.90
C GLU A 29 15.11 -16.09 2.30
N ALA A 30 14.23 -16.71 1.50
CA ALA A 30 12.83 -16.89 1.86
C ALA A 30 12.68 -17.73 3.14
N TYR A 31 13.48 -18.80 3.28
CA TYR A 31 13.55 -19.64 4.48
C TYR A 31 14.10 -18.90 5.69
N ARG A 32 15.15 -18.07 5.50
CA ARG A 32 15.72 -17.22 6.55
C ARG A 32 14.70 -16.21 7.06
N ARG A 33 13.86 -15.66 6.17
CA ARG A 33 12.81 -14.70 6.50
C ARG A 33 11.51 -15.33 7.02
N ARG A 34 11.39 -16.66 7.07
CA ARG A 34 10.14 -17.36 7.42
C ARG A 34 9.54 -16.94 8.77
N HIS A 35 10.41 -16.76 9.78
CA HIS A 35 10.03 -16.31 11.13
C HIS A 35 10.25 -14.82 11.33
N ASN A 36 10.81 -14.14 10.35
CA ASN A 36 11.15 -12.73 10.46
C ASN A 36 9.92 -11.89 10.09
N HIS A 37 8.95 -11.88 11.00
CA HIS A 37 7.86 -10.90 11.05
C HIS A 37 8.30 -9.61 11.76
N ALA A 38 9.61 -9.35 11.89
CA ALA A 38 10.15 -8.20 12.61
C ALA A 38 9.81 -6.89 11.87
N HIS A 39 8.55 -6.49 11.98
CA HIS A 39 8.11 -5.11 11.92
C HIS A 39 8.51 -4.47 13.26
N LEU A 40 8.63 -3.14 13.28
CA LEU A 40 8.93 -2.45 14.54
C LEU A 40 7.87 -2.85 15.59
N GLU A 41 8.25 -3.52 16.67
CA GLU A 41 7.32 -3.82 17.78
C GLU A 41 7.10 -2.61 18.69
N ALA A 42 7.93 -1.58 18.57
CA ALA A 42 7.75 -0.34 19.32
C ALA A 42 6.32 0.17 19.08
N PRO A 43 5.48 0.24 20.13
CA PRO A 43 4.17 0.84 20.00
C PRO A 43 4.42 2.27 19.54
N PRO A 44 3.85 2.70 18.40
CA PRO A 44 4.01 4.07 18.00
C PRO A 44 3.43 4.91 19.13
N VAL A 45 4.27 5.81 19.62
CA VAL A 45 3.90 6.75 20.63
C VAL A 45 3.67 8.05 19.89
N PHE A 46 2.45 8.55 19.96
CA PHE A 46 2.13 9.86 19.45
C PHE A 46 2.52 10.89 20.51
N GLU A 47 3.31 11.89 20.15
CA GLU A 47 3.54 13.04 21.01
C GLU A 47 2.54 14.12 20.62
N ASP A 48 1.61 14.43 21.53
CA ASP A 48 0.70 15.56 21.34
C ASP A 48 1.52 16.86 21.40
N PRO A 49 1.62 17.63 20.30
CA PRO A 49 2.46 18.83 20.27
C PRO A 49 1.97 19.95 21.19
N ASN A 50 0.74 19.85 21.73
CA ASN A 50 0.20 20.82 22.68
C ASN A 50 0.43 20.41 24.14
N SER A 51 0.41 19.10 24.45
CA SER A 51 0.58 18.61 25.83
C SER A 51 1.92 17.94 26.11
N LEU A 52 2.73 17.67 25.08
CA LEU A 52 3.98 16.88 25.11
C LEU A 52 3.79 15.49 25.76
N LYS A 53 2.54 15.03 25.87
CA LYS A 53 2.23 13.71 26.42
C LYS A 53 2.31 12.67 25.32
N LYS A 54 2.94 11.57 25.69
CA LYS A 54 2.97 10.33 24.93
C LYS A 54 1.59 9.67 25.01
N VAL A 55 0.87 9.65 23.90
CA VAL A 55 -0.44 8.99 23.75
C VAL A 55 -0.22 7.66 23.04
N GLN A 56 -0.84 6.60 23.58
CA GLN A 56 -0.82 5.29 22.96
C GLN A 56 -1.58 5.34 21.63
N CYS A 57 -0.96 4.83 20.56
CA CYS A 57 -1.67 4.71 19.30
C CYS A 57 -2.80 3.68 19.39
N PRO A 58 -3.99 3.99 18.87
CA PRO A 58 -5.09 3.04 18.75
C PRO A 58 -4.68 1.87 17.85
N SER A 59 -5.42 0.78 17.95
CA SER A 59 -5.21 -0.43 17.17
C SER A 59 -6.30 -0.57 16.11
N ILE A 60 -5.94 -1.13 14.95
CA ILE A 60 -6.93 -1.57 13.94
C ILE A 60 -7.90 -2.63 14.51
N HIS A 61 -7.52 -3.30 15.60
CA HIS A 61 -8.36 -4.28 16.27
C HIS A 61 -9.41 -3.64 17.19
N ASP A 62 -9.27 -2.36 17.52
CA ASP A 62 -10.27 -1.60 18.27
C ASP A 62 -11.46 -1.22 17.37
N PRO A 63 -12.66 -1.01 17.95
CA PRO A 63 -13.81 -0.49 17.22
C PRO A 63 -13.47 0.80 16.46
N ALA A 64 -14.11 1.02 15.31
CA ALA A 64 -13.90 2.25 14.55
C ALA A 64 -14.44 3.46 15.33
N GLU A 65 -13.66 4.54 15.39
CA GLU A 65 -14.06 5.83 15.99
C GLU A 65 -14.32 6.90 14.92
N LYS A 66 -13.79 6.70 13.71
CA LYS A 66 -13.90 7.61 12.58
C LYS A 66 -14.56 6.91 11.42
N TYR A 67 -15.21 7.65 10.54
CA TYR A 67 -15.72 7.10 9.29
C TYR A 67 -14.56 6.74 8.35
N ILE A 68 -13.56 7.62 8.20
CA ILE A 68 -12.41 7.37 7.32
C ILE A 68 -11.07 7.81 7.93
N SER A 69 -10.03 6.99 7.72
CA SER A 69 -8.64 7.36 8.00
C SER A 69 -7.85 7.45 6.70
N LEU A 70 -7.11 8.54 6.51
CA LEU A 70 -6.21 8.73 5.38
C LEU A 70 -4.77 8.53 5.83
N ILE A 71 -4.08 7.55 5.26
CA ILE A 71 -2.71 7.18 5.60
C ILE A 71 -1.77 7.76 4.54
N VAL A 72 -0.89 8.65 4.97
CA VAL A 72 0.05 9.37 4.11
C VAL A 72 1.50 9.03 4.49
N PRO A 73 2.21 8.20 3.72
CA PRO A 73 3.62 7.90 4.00
C PRO A 73 4.50 9.06 3.52
N ALA A 74 5.44 9.49 4.36
CA ALA A 74 6.33 10.60 4.06
C ALA A 74 7.79 10.19 4.26
N TYR A 75 8.64 10.45 3.25
CA TYR A 75 10.09 10.31 3.34
C TYR A 75 10.79 11.38 2.50
N ASN A 76 11.37 12.36 3.18
CA ASN A 76 11.98 13.54 2.57
C ASN A 76 11.01 14.28 1.62
N GLU A 77 9.90 14.73 2.21
CA GLU A 77 8.75 15.35 1.56
C GLU A 77 8.48 16.78 2.05
N GLU A 78 9.45 17.46 2.67
CA GLU A 78 9.24 18.77 3.31
C GLU A 78 8.59 19.84 2.40
N HIS A 79 8.83 19.75 1.08
CA HIS A 79 8.27 20.66 0.09
C HIS A 79 6.95 20.19 -0.53
N ARG A 80 6.69 18.89 -0.59
CA ARG A 80 5.50 18.32 -1.27
C ARG A 80 4.36 18.05 -0.30
N LEU A 81 4.70 17.63 0.92
CA LEU A 81 3.74 17.32 1.97
C LEU A 81 2.78 18.49 2.27
N PRO A 82 3.21 19.78 2.34
CA PRO A 82 2.28 20.86 2.65
C PRO A 82 1.11 20.98 1.68
N GLY A 83 1.40 21.00 0.37
CA GLY A 83 0.38 21.15 -0.66
C GLY A 83 -0.58 19.95 -0.69
N ALA A 84 -0.06 18.73 -0.56
CA ALA A 84 -0.86 17.52 -0.54
C ALA A 84 -1.80 17.46 0.68
N ILE A 85 -1.30 17.80 1.87
CA ILE A 85 -2.10 17.79 3.10
C ILE A 85 -3.09 18.95 3.14
N ASP A 86 -2.72 20.16 2.73
CA ASP A 86 -3.69 21.28 2.67
C ASP A 86 -4.84 20.98 1.68
N GLU A 87 -4.55 20.42 0.49
CA GLU A 87 -5.60 19.98 -0.47
C GLU A 87 -6.52 18.94 0.19
N THR A 88 -5.94 17.95 0.85
CA THR A 88 -6.67 16.88 1.55
C THR A 88 -7.55 17.42 2.67
N MET A 89 -7.00 18.27 3.54
CA MET A 89 -7.72 18.85 4.67
C MET A 89 -8.85 19.75 4.22
N ASN A 90 -8.65 20.56 3.17
CA ASN A 90 -9.71 21.40 2.60
C ASN A 90 -10.89 20.55 2.13
N TYR A 91 -10.63 19.46 1.39
CA TYR A 91 -11.68 18.55 0.92
C TYR A 91 -12.42 17.90 2.10
N LEU A 92 -11.71 17.35 3.09
CA LEU A 92 -12.31 16.67 4.23
C LEU A 92 -13.14 17.61 5.11
N GLN A 93 -12.65 18.83 5.34
CA GLN A 93 -13.38 19.86 6.10
C GLN A 93 -14.66 20.29 5.39
N GLN A 94 -14.60 20.50 4.07
CA GLN A 94 -15.80 20.82 3.28
C GLN A 94 -16.83 19.69 3.34
N ARG A 95 -16.38 18.43 3.31
CA ARG A 95 -17.28 17.27 3.43
C ARG A 95 -17.89 17.17 4.83
N ALA A 96 -17.11 17.32 5.88
CA ALA A 96 -17.61 17.33 7.27
C ALA A 96 -18.56 18.51 7.56
N ALA A 97 -18.38 19.65 6.89
CA ALA A 97 -19.30 20.78 6.99
C ALA A 97 -20.66 20.49 6.33
N LYS A 98 -20.68 19.67 5.27
CA LYS A 98 -21.91 19.25 4.57
C LYS A 98 -22.63 18.11 5.28
N ASP A 99 -21.88 17.18 5.86
CA ASP A 99 -22.40 15.99 6.55
C ASP A 99 -21.79 15.89 7.95
N LYS A 100 -22.60 16.17 8.98
CA LYS A 100 -22.17 16.14 10.39
C LYS A 100 -21.85 14.73 10.89
N SER A 101 -22.29 13.68 10.19
CA SER A 101 -21.95 12.30 10.53
C SER A 101 -20.58 11.89 9.99
N PHE A 102 -20.05 12.63 9.02
CA PHE A 102 -18.75 12.37 8.43
C PHE A 102 -17.63 12.79 9.40
N SER A 103 -16.90 11.80 9.89
CA SER A 103 -15.73 11.98 10.74
C SER A 103 -14.50 11.41 10.06
N TYR A 104 -13.36 12.08 10.21
CA TYR A 104 -12.14 11.69 9.52
C TYR A 104 -10.91 11.84 10.39
N GLU A 105 -9.83 11.23 9.94
CA GLU A 105 -8.49 11.56 10.41
C GLU A 105 -7.46 11.40 9.29
N VAL A 106 -6.34 12.10 9.41
CA VAL A 106 -5.17 11.98 8.54
C VAL A 106 -3.99 11.54 9.39
N ILE A 107 -3.33 10.46 8.99
CA ILE A 107 -2.18 9.87 9.67
C ILE A 107 -0.98 10.04 8.74
N ILE A 108 -0.10 10.97 9.10
CA ILE A 108 1.18 11.16 8.41
C ILE A 108 2.20 10.21 9.04
N VAL A 109 2.80 9.33 8.24
CA VAL A 109 3.80 8.37 8.73
C VAL A 109 5.16 8.77 8.19
N ASP A 110 6.00 9.35 9.05
CA ASP A 110 7.38 9.68 8.71
C ASP A 110 8.26 8.43 8.76
N ASP A 111 8.77 8.02 7.60
CA ASP A 111 9.65 6.87 7.42
C ASP A 111 11.13 7.25 7.68
N GLY A 112 11.38 7.97 8.78
CA GLY A 112 12.72 8.41 9.20
C GLY A 112 13.36 9.38 8.22
N SER A 113 12.66 10.48 7.92
CA SER A 113 13.18 11.54 7.05
C SER A 113 14.44 12.19 7.63
N LYS A 114 15.27 12.73 6.73
CA LYS A 114 16.50 13.46 7.07
C LYS A 114 16.38 14.98 6.91
N ASP A 115 15.27 15.44 6.35
CA ASP A 115 14.92 16.83 6.13
C ASP A 115 13.87 17.31 7.16
N GLU A 116 13.23 18.45 6.92
CA GLU A 116 12.26 19.03 7.85
C GLU A 116 10.86 18.40 7.78
N THR A 117 10.69 17.25 7.11
CA THR A 117 9.40 16.57 6.94
C THR A 117 8.67 16.35 8.26
N ALA A 118 9.38 15.86 9.29
CA ALA A 118 8.79 15.62 10.61
C ALA A 118 8.26 16.93 11.23
N ARG A 119 9.05 18.02 11.17
CA ARG A 119 8.64 19.33 11.68
C ARG A 119 7.41 19.86 10.94
N VAL A 120 7.39 19.73 9.62
CA VAL A 120 6.24 20.11 8.77
C VAL A 120 5.00 19.31 9.16
N ALA A 121 5.12 17.99 9.35
CA ALA A 121 4.00 17.14 9.77
C ALA A 121 3.44 17.56 11.14
N PHE A 122 4.29 17.89 12.12
CA PHE A 122 3.84 18.38 13.43
C PHE A 122 3.12 19.73 13.37
N ASN A 123 3.46 20.60 12.42
CA ASN A 123 2.73 21.86 12.23
C ASN A 123 1.28 21.63 11.81
N PHE A 124 1.00 20.57 11.03
CA PHE A 124 -0.38 20.22 10.67
C PHE A 124 -1.20 19.72 11.86
N VAL A 125 -0.59 18.98 12.78
CA VAL A 125 -1.24 18.58 14.04
C VAL A 125 -1.63 19.80 14.86
N LYS A 126 -0.73 20.78 14.99
CA LYS A 126 -1.02 22.05 15.68
C LYS A 126 -2.16 22.82 15.01
N LYS A 127 -2.18 22.85 13.67
CA LYS A 127 -3.19 23.57 12.87
C LYS A 127 -4.58 22.92 12.92
N HIS A 128 -4.68 21.59 12.94
CA HIS A 128 -5.95 20.86 12.73
C HIS A 128 -6.42 19.99 13.91
N THR A 129 -5.70 20.00 15.03
CA THR A 129 -5.87 19.16 16.24
C THR A 129 -5.42 17.71 16.07
N VAL A 130 -5.01 17.10 17.20
CA VAL A 130 -4.62 15.68 17.29
C VAL A 130 -5.73 14.72 16.87
N ASP A 131 -6.99 15.11 17.03
CA ASP A 131 -8.11 14.23 16.70
C ASP A 131 -8.29 14.08 15.17
N ASN A 132 -7.92 15.10 14.39
CA ASN A 132 -8.02 15.06 12.93
C ASN A 132 -6.70 14.76 12.24
N VAL A 133 -5.55 15.12 12.83
CA VAL A 133 -4.23 14.88 12.23
C VAL A 133 -3.30 14.26 13.25
N ARG A 134 -2.69 13.12 12.89
CA ARG A 134 -1.72 12.39 13.71
C ARG A 134 -0.45 12.13 12.93
N VAL A 135 0.66 11.99 13.65
CA VAL A 135 1.99 11.75 13.09
C VAL A 135 2.59 10.52 13.75
N ILE A 136 3.04 9.56 12.95
CA ILE A 136 3.78 8.39 13.41
C ILE A 136 5.21 8.50 12.92
N LEU A 137 6.18 8.50 13.83
CA LEU A 137 7.60 8.52 13.50
C LEU A 137 8.16 7.10 13.56
N LEU A 138 8.73 6.61 12.46
CA LEU A 138 9.42 5.30 12.44
C LEU A 138 10.88 5.37 12.91
N GLY A 139 11.46 6.58 12.98
CA GLY A 139 12.81 6.84 13.47
C GLY A 139 13.94 6.46 12.50
N ARG A 140 13.70 5.57 11.53
CA ARG A 140 14.60 5.28 10.41
C ARG A 140 13.81 4.83 9.19
N ASN A 141 14.42 4.94 8.01
CA ASN A 141 13.82 4.47 6.77
C ASN A 141 13.73 2.94 6.71
N HIS A 142 12.50 2.45 6.68
CA HIS A 142 12.14 1.05 6.50
C HIS A 142 11.56 0.77 5.11
N GLY A 143 11.02 1.79 4.46
CA GLY A 143 10.38 1.72 3.15
C GLY A 143 8.88 2.02 3.23
N LYS A 144 8.32 2.44 2.09
CA LYS A 144 6.92 2.84 1.93
C LYS A 144 5.92 1.80 2.47
N GLY A 145 6.14 0.52 2.19
CA GLY A 145 5.28 -0.56 2.67
C GLY A 145 5.22 -0.66 4.20
N GLU A 146 6.34 -0.43 4.90
CA GLU A 146 6.33 -0.41 6.38
C GLU A 146 5.59 0.82 6.91
N ALA A 147 5.83 2.00 6.32
CA ALA A 147 5.15 3.24 6.70
C ALA A 147 3.62 3.11 6.53
N ILE A 148 3.17 2.60 5.39
CA ILE A 148 1.75 2.33 5.15
C ILE A 148 1.21 1.29 6.14
N ARG A 149 1.91 0.16 6.31
CA ARG A 149 1.49 -0.89 7.25
C ARG A 149 1.30 -0.32 8.64
N LYS A 150 2.23 0.49 9.13
CA LYS A 150 2.13 1.14 10.44
C LYS A 150 0.96 2.12 10.51
N GLY A 151 0.77 2.97 9.52
CA GLY A 151 -0.39 3.87 9.48
C GLY A 151 -1.72 3.11 9.49
N MET A 152 -1.82 2.04 8.71
CA MET A 152 -3.02 1.20 8.61
C MET A 152 -3.33 0.49 9.94
N LEU A 153 -2.32 -0.12 10.58
CA LEU A 153 -2.51 -0.83 11.84
C LEU A 153 -2.87 0.08 13.04
N HIS A 154 -2.68 1.40 12.90
CA HIS A 154 -2.96 2.39 13.93
C HIS A 154 -4.05 3.41 13.54
N ALA A 155 -4.83 3.09 12.51
CA ALA A 155 -5.94 3.89 12.03
C ALA A 155 -7.26 3.56 12.74
N ARG A 156 -8.13 4.57 12.91
CA ARG A 156 -9.42 4.51 13.61
C ARG A 156 -10.65 4.45 12.68
N GLY A 157 -10.45 4.53 11.37
CA GLY A 157 -11.50 4.66 10.36
C GLY A 157 -12.21 3.36 10.01
N GLU A 158 -13.51 3.40 9.75
CA GLU A 158 -14.23 2.28 9.12
C GLU A 158 -13.67 1.97 7.73
N LEU A 159 -13.33 3.03 6.99
CA LEU A 159 -12.60 3.00 5.73
C LEU A 159 -11.18 3.54 5.95
N LEU A 160 -10.22 2.95 5.26
CA LEU A 160 -8.81 3.32 5.32
C LEU A 160 -8.30 3.59 3.92
N LEU A 161 -7.95 4.83 3.62
CA LEU A 161 -7.41 5.25 2.34
C LEU A 161 -5.91 5.46 2.44
N MET A 162 -5.16 4.80 1.60
CA MET A 162 -3.77 5.13 1.31
C MET A 162 -3.72 6.28 0.29
N LEU A 163 -2.89 7.29 0.56
CA LEU A 163 -2.64 8.42 -0.34
C LEU A 163 -1.16 8.81 -0.31
N ASP A 164 -0.56 9.08 -1.47
CA ASP A 164 0.83 9.53 -1.55
C ASP A 164 1.01 10.99 -1.09
N ALA A 165 2.12 11.27 -0.40
CA ALA A 165 2.46 12.60 0.13
C ALA A 165 2.80 13.66 -0.94
N ASP A 166 2.86 13.28 -2.22
CA ASP A 166 3.23 14.17 -3.32
C ASP A 166 2.05 14.89 -3.97
N GLY A 167 0.81 14.54 -3.60
CA GLY A 167 -0.40 15.12 -4.18
C GLY A 167 -0.64 14.72 -5.64
N ALA A 168 0.01 13.66 -6.12
CA ALA A 168 -0.11 13.24 -7.52
C ALA A 168 -1.51 12.70 -7.86
N THR A 169 -2.19 12.07 -6.89
CA THR A 169 -3.59 11.65 -7.06
C THR A 169 -4.52 12.63 -6.37
N LYS A 170 -5.60 13.02 -7.05
CA LYS A 170 -6.56 14.00 -6.51
C LYS A 170 -7.47 13.36 -5.46
N VAL A 171 -7.56 14.00 -4.29
CA VAL A 171 -8.39 13.53 -3.17
C VAL A 171 -9.87 13.46 -3.53
N ASN A 172 -10.33 14.26 -4.50
CA ASN A 172 -11.71 14.24 -4.99
C ASN A 172 -12.15 12.89 -5.56
N ASP A 173 -11.21 12.02 -5.97
CA ASP A 173 -11.55 10.67 -6.44
C ASP A 173 -11.82 9.67 -5.32
N LEU A 174 -11.69 10.08 -4.04
CA LEU A 174 -11.99 9.28 -2.87
C LEU A 174 -13.41 8.72 -2.91
N GLU A 175 -14.39 9.56 -3.26
CA GLU A 175 -15.80 9.17 -3.37
C GLU A 175 -16.02 8.07 -4.41
N LYS A 176 -15.21 8.01 -5.47
CA LYS A 176 -15.33 6.95 -6.48
C LYS A 176 -14.98 5.58 -5.88
N LEU A 177 -13.90 5.50 -5.11
CA LEU A 177 -13.49 4.25 -4.44
C LEU A 177 -14.53 3.87 -3.38
N GLU A 178 -14.92 4.83 -2.55
CA GLU A 178 -15.93 4.66 -1.50
C GLU A 178 -17.25 4.11 -2.06
N ASN A 179 -17.80 4.73 -3.10
CA ASN A 179 -19.04 4.31 -3.73
C ASN A 179 -18.95 2.88 -4.28
N GLN A 180 -17.81 2.49 -4.86
CA GLN A 180 -17.61 1.12 -5.35
C GLN A 180 -17.54 0.10 -4.22
N ILE A 181 -16.89 0.43 -3.09
CA ILE A 181 -16.91 -0.45 -1.91
C ILE A 181 -18.34 -0.63 -1.41
N HIS A 182 -19.14 0.43 -1.31
CA HIS A 182 -20.55 0.34 -0.89
C HIS A 182 -21.38 -0.55 -1.83
N VAL A 183 -21.17 -0.44 -3.15
CA VAL A 183 -21.86 -1.28 -4.14
C VAL A 183 -21.50 -2.76 -3.95
N VAL A 184 -20.21 -3.08 -3.84
CA VAL A 184 -19.75 -4.47 -3.63
C VAL A 184 -20.26 -5.02 -2.30
N ALA A 185 -20.19 -4.22 -1.22
CA ALA A 185 -20.63 -4.63 0.11
C ALA A 185 -22.12 -4.99 0.14
N ARG A 186 -22.97 -4.23 -0.57
CA ARG A 186 -24.40 -4.54 -0.70
C ARG A 186 -24.66 -5.80 -1.51
N GLN A 187 -23.88 -6.04 -2.58
CA GLN A 187 -24.01 -7.24 -3.39
C GLN A 187 -23.64 -8.50 -2.60
N ASP A 188 -22.54 -8.46 -1.85
CA ASP A 188 -22.11 -9.58 -1.00
C ASP A 188 -23.13 -9.89 0.10
N PHE A 189 -23.72 -8.85 0.71
CA PHE A 189 -24.76 -9.01 1.73
C PHE A 189 -26.02 -9.66 1.17
N HIS A 190 -26.51 -9.21 0.00
CA HIS A 190 -27.70 -9.80 -0.62
C HIS A 190 -27.52 -11.25 -1.08
N TYR A 191 -26.29 -11.69 -1.37
CA TYR A 191 -26.02 -13.08 -1.71
C TYR A 191 -26.00 -14.01 -0.47
N GLY A 192 -25.62 -13.48 0.69
CA GLY A 192 -25.49 -14.26 1.94
C GLY A 192 -26.79 -14.40 2.76
N ASP A 193 -27.75 -13.48 2.61
CA ASP A 193 -28.82 -13.31 3.60
C ASP A 193 -30.25 -13.44 3.04
N SER A 194 -30.55 -14.60 2.43
CA SER A 194 -31.94 -15.03 2.22
C SER A 194 -32.59 -15.59 3.49
N ALA A 195 -31.97 -15.46 4.68
CA ALA A 195 -32.41 -16.18 5.88
C ALA A 195 -32.33 -15.42 7.23
N SER A 196 -31.80 -14.20 7.34
CA SER A 196 -31.84 -13.48 8.62
C SER A 196 -32.16 -12.00 8.48
N ASN A 197 -33.22 -11.56 9.15
CA ASN A 197 -33.81 -10.24 9.02
C ASN A 197 -33.33 -9.26 10.12
N ASP A 198 -32.19 -9.54 10.77
CA ASP A 198 -31.71 -8.69 11.86
C ASP A 198 -30.20 -8.87 12.14
N SER A 199 -29.36 -7.98 11.59
CA SER A 199 -28.16 -7.45 12.26
C SER A 199 -27.63 -6.25 11.47
N SER A 200 -27.21 -5.19 12.19
CA SER A 200 -26.79 -3.92 11.58
C SER A 200 -25.62 -4.12 10.59
N PHE A 201 -25.90 -4.00 9.29
CA PHE A 201 -24.88 -4.00 8.25
C PHE A 201 -23.86 -2.88 8.51
N ARG A 202 -22.61 -3.26 8.81
CA ARG A 202 -21.49 -2.32 8.96
C ARG A 202 -20.45 -2.61 7.90
N ILE A 203 -20.15 -1.62 7.08
CA ILE A 203 -19.16 -1.73 6.01
C ILE A 203 -17.76 -2.07 6.54
N SER A 204 -17.47 -1.70 7.78
CA SER A 204 -16.19 -1.96 8.45
C SER A 204 -15.95 -3.46 8.71
N ASP A 205 -16.99 -4.29 8.77
CA ASP A 205 -16.90 -5.72 9.07
C ASP A 205 -16.76 -6.58 7.80
N ILE A 206 -17.07 -6.03 6.62
CA ILE A 206 -17.02 -6.74 5.34
C ILE A 206 -15.68 -6.47 4.68
N PRO A 207 -14.83 -7.49 4.43
CA PRO A 207 -13.50 -7.26 3.89
C PRO A 207 -13.56 -7.01 2.38
N ILE A 208 -13.37 -5.76 1.96
CA ILE A 208 -13.29 -5.31 0.55
C ILE A 208 -12.08 -4.38 0.38
N ALA A 209 -11.45 -4.43 -0.81
CA ALA A 209 -10.37 -3.54 -1.22
C ALA A 209 -10.67 -2.87 -2.57
N ALA A 210 -10.42 -1.56 -2.66
CA ALA A 210 -10.55 -0.77 -3.87
C ALA A 210 -9.20 -0.16 -4.27
N PHE A 211 -8.80 -0.36 -5.53
CA PHE A 211 -7.54 0.07 -6.08
C PHE A 211 -7.79 1.18 -7.10
N GLY A 212 -7.21 2.35 -6.87
CA GLY A 212 -7.11 3.38 -7.89
C GLY A 212 -6.22 2.90 -9.04
N SER A 213 -6.48 3.39 -10.24
CA SER A 213 -5.78 2.97 -11.46
C SER A 213 -5.53 4.14 -12.39
N ARG A 214 -4.28 4.19 -12.87
CA ARG A 214 -3.79 5.12 -13.89
C ARG A 214 -3.68 4.46 -15.26
N ALA A 215 -4.14 3.22 -15.42
CA ALA A 215 -3.99 2.45 -16.66
C ALA A 215 -4.56 3.19 -17.89
N HIS A 216 -5.65 3.96 -17.71
CA HIS A 216 -6.24 4.80 -18.76
C HIS A 216 -5.35 5.98 -19.20
N LEU A 217 -4.43 6.43 -18.34
CA LEU A 217 -3.42 7.46 -18.66
C LEU A 217 -2.18 6.84 -19.29
N GLU A 218 -1.86 5.59 -18.92
CA GLU A 218 -0.74 4.83 -19.46
C GLU A 218 -0.88 4.66 -20.97
N GLU A 219 -2.08 4.35 -21.47
CA GLU A 219 -2.34 4.23 -22.91
C GLU A 219 -1.97 5.50 -23.69
N LYS A 220 -2.26 6.69 -23.13
CA LYS A 220 -1.89 7.98 -23.73
C LYS A 220 -0.38 8.23 -23.66
N ALA A 221 0.28 7.83 -22.57
CA ALA A 221 1.71 8.01 -22.38
C ALA A 221 2.58 7.00 -23.17
N LEU A 222 2.06 5.80 -23.44
CA LEU A 222 2.78 4.74 -24.18
C LEU A 222 3.06 5.14 -25.64
N ALA A 223 2.20 5.98 -26.22
CA ALA A 223 2.34 6.49 -27.58
C ALA A 223 3.56 7.41 -27.77
N THR A 224 4.08 8.02 -26.71
CA THR A 224 5.16 9.03 -26.78
C THR A 224 6.49 8.54 -26.18
N ARG A 225 6.52 7.38 -25.52
CA ARG A 225 7.68 6.85 -24.78
C ARG A 225 8.61 5.99 -25.65
N LYS A 226 9.89 5.96 -25.28
CA LYS A 226 10.91 5.10 -25.92
C LYS A 226 10.56 3.62 -25.77
N TRP A 227 10.74 2.84 -26.83
CA TRP A 227 10.32 1.44 -26.93
C TRP A 227 10.84 0.52 -25.81
N TYR A 228 12.09 0.71 -25.35
CA TYR A 228 12.68 -0.12 -24.30
C TYR A 228 11.99 0.06 -22.95
N ARG A 229 11.45 1.25 -22.65
CA ARG A 229 10.66 1.48 -21.44
C ARG A 229 9.35 0.70 -21.49
N ASN A 230 8.72 0.65 -22.67
CA ASN A 230 7.50 -0.12 -22.87
C ASN A 230 7.76 -1.62 -22.74
N PHE A 231 8.89 -2.12 -23.26
CA PHE A 231 9.30 -3.52 -23.09
C PHE A 231 9.54 -3.88 -21.62
N LEU A 232 10.32 -3.08 -20.89
CA LEU A 232 10.61 -3.31 -19.47
C LEU A 232 9.36 -3.27 -18.60
N MET A 233 8.44 -2.33 -18.88
CA MET A 233 7.18 -2.21 -18.18
C MET A 233 6.26 -3.42 -18.44
N LYS A 234 6.12 -3.85 -19.70
CA LYS A 234 5.36 -5.07 -20.05
C LYS A 234 5.97 -6.31 -19.39
N GLY A 235 7.30 -6.41 -19.35
CA GLY A 235 8.00 -7.48 -18.64
C GLY A 235 7.71 -7.47 -17.13
N PHE A 236 7.73 -6.29 -16.50
CA PHE A 236 7.37 -6.14 -15.10
C PHE A 236 5.90 -6.53 -14.83
N HIS A 237 4.96 -6.11 -15.68
CA HIS A 237 3.55 -6.53 -15.59
C HIS A 237 3.39 -8.05 -15.71
N LEU A 238 4.15 -8.71 -16.58
CA LEU A 238 4.16 -10.17 -16.66
C LEU A 238 4.66 -10.81 -15.35
N VAL A 239 5.71 -10.27 -14.74
CA VAL A 239 6.20 -10.77 -13.43
C VAL A 239 5.16 -10.57 -12.33
N VAL A 240 4.49 -9.41 -12.29
CA VAL A 240 3.40 -9.15 -11.34
C VAL A 240 2.26 -10.15 -11.53
N LEU A 241 1.84 -10.36 -12.79
CA LEU A 241 0.81 -11.35 -13.13
C LEU A 241 1.22 -12.76 -12.71
N LEU A 242 2.46 -13.16 -12.97
CA LEU A 242 2.96 -14.48 -12.59
C LEU A 242 3.11 -14.65 -11.08
N THR A 243 3.21 -13.57 -10.29
CA THR A 243 3.43 -13.65 -8.83
C THR A 243 2.13 -13.50 -8.04
N ALA A 244 1.39 -12.42 -8.25
CA ALA A 244 0.12 -12.13 -7.57
C ALA A 244 -1.12 -12.61 -8.33
N GLY A 245 -1.01 -12.95 -9.62
CA GLY A 245 -2.13 -13.32 -10.51
C GLY A 245 -2.89 -12.12 -11.07
N SER A 246 -3.96 -12.38 -11.85
CA SER A 246 -4.80 -11.35 -12.50
C SER A 246 -5.78 -10.65 -11.55
N GLY A 247 -6.29 -9.47 -11.92
CA GLY A 247 -7.41 -8.84 -11.19
C GLY A 247 -7.25 -7.33 -11.03
N ILE A 248 -6.03 -6.86 -10.81
CA ILE A 248 -5.68 -5.43 -10.77
C ILE A 248 -4.59 -5.17 -11.80
N ARG A 249 -4.82 -4.22 -12.72
CA ARG A 249 -3.87 -3.83 -13.78
C ARG A 249 -2.82 -2.86 -13.24
N ASP A 250 -3.22 -1.80 -12.54
CA ASP A 250 -2.29 -0.84 -11.91
C ASP A 250 -2.12 -1.11 -10.42
N THR A 251 -1.31 -2.11 -10.07
CA THR A 251 -1.04 -2.42 -8.66
C THR A 251 -0.27 -1.31 -7.95
N GLN A 252 0.46 -0.46 -8.67
CA GLN A 252 1.39 0.52 -8.10
C GLN A 252 0.80 1.90 -7.87
N CYS A 253 -0.50 2.08 -8.10
CA CYS A 253 -1.17 3.34 -7.80
C CYS A 253 -1.14 3.61 -6.29
N GLY A 254 -0.70 4.80 -5.88
CA GLY A 254 -0.66 5.20 -4.46
C GLY A 254 -2.03 5.42 -3.80
N PHE A 255 -3.12 5.26 -4.55
CA PHE A 255 -4.48 5.56 -4.11
C PHE A 255 -5.29 4.28 -3.96
N LYS A 256 -5.44 3.78 -2.74
CA LYS A 256 -6.11 2.50 -2.45
C LYS A 256 -6.92 2.59 -1.17
N MET A 257 -8.16 2.12 -1.21
CA MET A 257 -9.06 2.15 -0.07
C MET A 257 -9.38 0.73 0.40
N PHE A 258 -9.37 0.53 1.71
CA PHE A 258 -9.65 -0.74 2.35
C PHE A 258 -10.72 -0.54 3.41
N THR A 259 -11.64 -1.48 3.50
CA THR A 259 -12.47 -1.63 4.69
C THR A 259 -11.60 -2.03 5.89
N ARG A 260 -12.05 -1.69 7.10
CA ARG A 260 -11.34 -2.06 8.34
C ARG A 260 -11.08 -3.56 8.45
N ALA A 261 -12.06 -4.41 8.14
CA ALA A 261 -11.91 -5.86 8.11
C ALA A 261 -10.83 -6.33 7.11
N ALA A 262 -10.79 -5.76 5.90
CA ALA A 262 -9.73 -6.06 4.94
C ALA A 262 -8.37 -5.59 5.46
N ALA A 263 -8.27 -4.35 5.95
CA ALA A 263 -7.02 -3.79 6.45
C ALA A 263 -6.43 -4.62 7.59
N ARG A 264 -7.26 -5.10 8.53
CA ARG A 264 -6.83 -6.01 9.60
C ARG A 264 -6.13 -7.26 9.05
N LYS A 265 -6.76 -7.97 8.11
CA LYS A 265 -6.19 -9.19 7.52
C LYS A 265 -4.94 -8.89 6.70
N LEU A 266 -4.98 -7.87 5.86
CA LEU A 266 -3.92 -7.56 4.90
C LEU A 266 -2.65 -7.01 5.59
N PHE A 267 -2.77 -5.95 6.38
CA PHE A 267 -1.61 -5.26 6.95
C PHE A 267 -1.01 -5.98 8.16
N THR A 268 -1.73 -6.94 8.76
CA THR A 268 -1.13 -7.88 9.72
C THR A 268 -0.18 -8.86 9.04
N ASN A 269 -0.48 -9.20 7.77
CA ASN A 269 0.22 -10.25 7.02
C ASN A 269 1.21 -9.74 5.97
N VAL A 270 1.14 -8.48 5.57
CA VAL A 270 2.09 -7.87 4.62
C VAL A 270 3.51 -7.91 5.21
N ARG A 271 4.50 -8.34 4.40
CA ARG A 271 5.89 -8.53 4.82
C ARG A 271 6.87 -7.67 4.03
N LEU A 272 6.56 -7.38 2.78
CA LEU A 272 7.37 -6.54 1.92
C LEU A 272 7.29 -5.09 2.41
N LYS A 273 8.46 -4.49 2.66
CA LYS A 273 8.55 -3.17 3.28
C LYS A 273 8.72 -2.04 2.26
N ARG A 274 9.06 -2.35 1.02
CA ARG A 274 9.40 -1.34 -0.01
C ARG A 274 8.29 -1.22 -1.05
N TRP A 275 8.63 -1.21 -2.34
CA TRP A 275 7.72 -0.86 -3.44
C TRP A 275 6.79 -2.00 -3.83
N CYS A 276 7.16 -3.25 -3.58
CA CYS A 276 6.36 -4.40 -4.01
C CYS A 276 5.27 -4.82 -3.01
N PHE A 277 5.12 -4.11 -1.88
CA PHE A 277 4.06 -4.39 -0.91
C PHE A 277 2.67 -4.35 -1.53
N ASP A 278 2.45 -3.48 -2.51
CA ASP A 278 1.17 -3.38 -3.21
C ASP A 278 0.82 -4.66 -3.99
N VAL A 279 1.83 -5.33 -4.55
CA VAL A 279 1.67 -6.61 -5.26
C VAL A 279 1.38 -7.72 -4.25
N GLU A 280 2.02 -7.66 -3.08
CA GLU A 280 1.71 -8.56 -1.96
C GLU A 280 0.28 -8.38 -1.44
N LEU A 281 -0.24 -7.16 -1.37
CA LEU A 281 -1.63 -6.91 -1.00
C LEU A 281 -2.60 -7.61 -1.97
N VAL A 282 -2.35 -7.54 -3.28
CA VAL A 282 -3.17 -8.26 -4.28
C VAL A 282 -3.11 -9.78 -4.08
N PHE A 283 -1.93 -10.32 -3.79
CA PHE A 283 -1.77 -11.74 -3.47
C PHE A 283 -2.57 -12.12 -2.21
N LEU A 284 -2.45 -11.34 -1.14
CA LEU A 284 -3.13 -11.58 0.13
C LEU A 284 -4.65 -11.43 0.01
N CYS A 285 -5.15 -10.45 -0.76
CA CYS A 285 -6.58 -10.31 -1.02
C CYS A 285 -7.15 -11.61 -1.60
N LYS A 286 -6.47 -12.19 -2.61
CA LYS A 286 -6.90 -13.46 -3.19
C LYS A 286 -6.82 -14.62 -2.23
N TRP A 287 -5.74 -14.69 -1.45
CA TRP A 287 -5.58 -15.71 -0.43
C TRP A 287 -6.75 -15.71 0.57
N PHE A 288 -7.18 -14.53 0.99
CA PHE A 288 -8.29 -14.34 1.92
C PHE A 288 -9.68 -14.29 1.27
N GLY A 289 -9.78 -14.36 -0.07
CA GLY A 289 -11.04 -14.21 -0.79
C GLY A 289 -11.67 -12.81 -0.68
N ILE A 290 -10.85 -11.78 -0.47
CA ILE A 290 -11.28 -10.36 -0.37
C ILE A 290 -11.57 -9.84 -1.77
N PRO A 291 -12.82 -9.38 -2.06
CA PRO A 291 -13.14 -8.74 -3.33
C PRO A 291 -12.28 -7.52 -3.59
N MET A 292 -11.79 -7.41 -4.83
CA MET A 292 -10.98 -6.31 -5.29
C MET A 292 -11.67 -5.61 -6.46
N VAL A 293 -11.76 -4.29 -6.40
CA VAL A 293 -12.26 -3.45 -7.49
C VAL A 293 -11.18 -2.48 -7.96
N GLU A 294 -11.11 -2.25 -9.27
CA GLU A 294 -10.17 -1.30 -9.88
C GLU A 294 -10.92 -0.08 -10.44
N ILE A 295 -10.54 1.13 -10.02
CA ILE A 295 -11.23 2.38 -10.34
C ILE A 295 -10.26 3.36 -11.01
N SER A 296 -10.67 3.98 -12.11
CA SER A 296 -9.87 5.02 -12.75
C SER A 296 -9.83 6.30 -11.92
N VAL A 297 -8.61 6.80 -11.66
CA VAL A 297 -8.37 8.02 -10.86
C VAL A 297 -7.56 9.06 -11.63
N ASN A 298 -7.84 10.33 -11.35
CA ASN A 298 -7.09 11.44 -11.89
C ASN A 298 -5.71 11.51 -11.23
N TRP A 299 -4.68 11.46 -12.07
CA TRP A 299 -3.30 11.48 -11.65
C TRP A 299 -2.51 12.47 -12.50
N SER A 300 -1.66 13.25 -11.84
CA SER A 300 -0.74 14.19 -12.48
C SER A 300 0.71 13.84 -12.13
N GLU A 301 1.61 14.00 -13.10
CA GLU A 301 3.04 13.78 -12.85
C GLU A 301 3.60 14.91 -11.99
N ILE A 302 4.09 14.54 -10.80
CA ILE A 302 4.78 15.45 -9.88
C ILE A 302 6.29 15.17 -9.97
N PRO A 303 7.14 16.18 -10.22
CA PRO A 303 8.58 15.98 -10.26
C PRO A 303 9.14 15.51 -8.90
N GLY A 304 10.28 14.83 -8.92
CA GLY A 304 10.95 14.35 -7.71
C GLY A 304 10.61 12.91 -7.29
N SER A 305 10.16 12.06 -8.22
CA SER A 305 9.92 10.64 -7.95
C SER A 305 11.14 9.96 -7.32
N LYS A 306 10.90 9.24 -6.21
CA LYS A 306 11.94 8.48 -5.49
C LYS A 306 12.16 7.09 -6.11
N VAL A 307 11.33 6.68 -7.08
CA VAL A 307 11.49 5.41 -7.81
C VAL A 307 12.41 5.64 -9.00
N ASN A 308 13.59 5.01 -8.98
CA ASN A 308 14.56 5.07 -10.07
C ASN A 308 14.74 3.69 -10.74
N MET A 309 15.43 3.65 -11.88
CA MET A 309 15.67 2.40 -12.64
C MET A 309 16.50 1.36 -11.84
N LEU A 310 17.31 1.82 -10.89
CA LEU A 310 18.10 0.94 -10.01
C LEU A 310 17.24 0.24 -8.95
N SER A 311 15.99 0.67 -8.75
CA SER A 311 15.02 -0.03 -7.89
C SER A 311 14.48 -1.31 -8.53
N ILE A 312 14.51 -1.45 -9.86
CA ILE A 312 13.87 -2.57 -10.58
C ILE A 312 14.46 -3.93 -10.17
N PRO A 313 15.79 -4.14 -10.09
CA PRO A 313 16.34 -5.42 -9.63
C PRO A 313 15.88 -5.80 -8.22
N ASN A 314 15.84 -4.82 -7.30
CA ASN A 314 15.36 -5.04 -5.94
C ASN A 314 13.88 -5.44 -5.92
N MET A 315 13.06 -4.82 -6.78
CA MET A 315 11.64 -5.17 -6.91
C MET A 315 11.46 -6.59 -7.45
N LEU A 316 12.19 -6.98 -8.50
CA LEU A 316 12.16 -8.34 -9.03
C LEU A 316 12.58 -9.37 -7.97
N TRP A 317 13.61 -9.04 -7.18
CA TRP A 317 14.03 -9.86 -6.05
C TRP A 317 12.95 -9.98 -4.97
N GLU A 318 12.28 -8.88 -4.59
CA GLU A 318 11.15 -8.90 -3.64
C GLU A 318 10.00 -9.78 -4.15
N LEU A 319 9.64 -9.66 -5.43
CA LEU A 319 8.58 -10.47 -6.05
C LEU A 319 8.95 -11.96 -6.10
N ALA A 320 10.21 -12.29 -6.39
CA ALA A 320 10.69 -13.67 -6.38
C ALA A 320 10.66 -14.27 -4.96
N LEU A 321 11.16 -13.52 -3.96
CA LEU A 321 11.11 -13.93 -2.55
C LEU A 321 9.68 -14.14 -2.07
N MET A 322 8.77 -13.21 -2.38
CA MET A 322 7.36 -13.31 -2.03
C MET A 322 6.71 -14.53 -2.67
N SER A 323 6.93 -14.73 -3.97
CA SER A 323 6.39 -15.86 -4.71
C SER A 323 6.85 -17.19 -4.12
N VAL A 324 8.16 -17.36 -3.88
CA VAL A 324 8.71 -18.58 -3.26
C VAL A 324 8.19 -18.71 -1.82
N GLY A 325 8.28 -17.65 -1.02
CA GLY A 325 7.89 -17.63 0.39
C GLY A 325 6.46 -18.10 0.64
N TYR A 326 5.49 -17.53 -0.10
CA TYR A 326 4.08 -17.93 0.05
C TYR A 326 3.74 -19.27 -0.62
N ARG A 327 4.24 -19.54 -1.84
CA ARG A 327 3.91 -20.80 -2.55
C ARG A 327 4.44 -22.04 -1.86
N THR A 328 5.61 -21.93 -1.24
CA THR A 328 6.21 -23.02 -0.45
C THR A 328 5.69 -23.07 0.99
N ARG A 329 4.76 -22.16 1.37
CA ARG A 329 4.24 -21.99 2.74
C ARG A 329 5.31 -21.71 3.80
N MET A 330 6.51 -21.30 3.39
CA MET A 330 7.54 -20.81 4.32
C MET A 330 7.05 -19.55 5.03
N TRP A 331 6.35 -18.67 4.33
CA TRP A 331 5.76 -17.48 4.91
C TRP A 331 4.35 -17.78 5.37
N LYS A 332 4.18 -17.90 6.69
CA LYS A 332 2.86 -18.14 7.30
C LYS A 332 1.98 -16.91 7.17
N ILE A 333 0.71 -17.15 6.85
CA ILE A 333 -0.36 -16.16 6.85
C ILE A 333 -1.24 -16.48 8.07
N HIS A 334 -1.48 -15.46 8.89
CA HIS A 334 -2.30 -15.53 10.10
C HIS A 334 -3.73 -15.14 9.73
N CYS A 335 -4.71 -15.97 10.11
CA CYS A 335 -6.12 -15.77 9.82
C CYS A 335 -6.82 -14.85 10.80
#